data_AF-A0A8B7JQL8-F1
#
_entry.id   AF-A0A8B7JQL8-F1
#
_cell.length_a   1.000
_cell.length_b   1.000
_cell.length_c   1.000
_cell.angle_alpha   90.00
_cell.angle_beta   90.00
_cell.angle_gamma   90.00
#
_symmetry.space_group_name_H-M   'P 1'
#
loop_
_entity.id
_entity.type
_entity.pdbx_description
1 polymer ?
#
loop_
_entity_poly.entity_id
_entity_poly.type
_entity_poly.pdbx_seq_one_letter_code
_entity_poly.pdbx_strand_id
1 'polypeptide(L)'
;MENEDMLKILKQLHDLGPWDDSPLLLVHVQRLYEKFGETALRPLIKFHPSILPSDIRQLCRNDPAHFLAYLDSLVKSKPEDKRSCLLRSLLQPESLRLDWLCLAVSHDAPQRTNTVDAEGNPRPRSHLFTWGYSQLILLLIKLPADFVTKEKMADICKSYGFWPGYLFLCLELDRRTEAFTNIGHLDDLSLLNGEAGLIPETTEEWKFLLHLAENHSAASHHHSIHNGNAVSNGSPSWENCITVENISLLLAKAIGPNRALPLLQECGFSLELSERFTSVCEILRIAEKRQRALIQSMLERCDRFLWSQQA
;
A
#
# COMPACT_ATOMS: atom_id res chain seq x y z
N MET A 1 -7.18 -1.24 38.43
CA MET A 1 -7.59 -0.14 39.33
C MET A 1 -7.38 1.22 38.66
N GLU A 2 -6.16 1.56 38.24
CA GLU A 2 -5.85 2.90 37.68
C GLU A 2 -6.63 3.30 36.41
N ASN A 3 -6.86 2.36 35.48
CA ASN A 3 -7.65 2.63 34.27
C ASN A 3 -9.14 2.88 34.56
N GLU A 4 -9.71 2.24 35.59
CA GLU A 4 -11.10 2.51 35.97
C GLU A 4 -11.26 3.90 36.58
N ASP A 5 -10.25 4.34 37.34
CA ASP A 5 -10.24 5.68 37.93
C ASP A 5 -10.08 6.76 36.86
N MET A 6 -9.25 6.52 35.84
CA MET A 6 -9.14 7.39 34.67
C MET A 6 -10.49 7.55 33.95
N LEU A 7 -11.18 6.45 33.66
CA LEU A 7 -12.48 6.49 32.97
C LEU A 7 -13.56 7.20 33.80
N LYS A 8 -13.55 7.03 35.13
CA LYS A 8 -14.43 7.77 36.05
C LYS A 8 -14.15 9.27 35.99
N ILE A 9 -12.89 9.70 36.07
CA ILE A 9 -12.50 11.12 35.97
C ILE A 9 -12.91 11.68 34.62
N LEU A 10 -12.66 10.96 33.53
CA LEU A 10 -13.04 11.36 32.18
C LEU A 10 -14.56 11.48 32.03
N LYS A 11 -15.33 10.60 32.66
CA LYS A 11 -16.80 10.66 32.64
C LYS A 11 -17.28 11.89 33.40
N GLN A 12 -16.80 12.12 34.61
CA GLN A 12 -17.12 13.32 35.40
C GLN A 12 -16.76 14.60 34.64
N LEU A 13 -15.58 14.65 34.02
CA LEU A 13 -15.14 15.80 33.23
C LEU A 13 -16.04 16.03 32.02
N HIS A 14 -16.50 14.98 31.35
CA HIS A 14 -17.46 15.11 30.25
C HIS A 14 -18.84 15.60 30.72
N ASP A 15 -19.32 15.07 31.85
CA ASP A 15 -20.64 15.40 32.42
C ASP A 15 -20.70 16.84 32.99
N LEU A 16 -19.56 17.45 33.30
CA LEU A 16 -19.43 18.83 33.76
C LEU A 16 -19.53 19.89 32.63
N GLY A 17 -19.67 19.46 31.37
CA GLY A 17 -19.84 20.36 30.23
C GLY A 17 -21.15 21.16 30.26
N PRO A 18 -21.30 22.20 29.42
CA PRO A 18 -20.50 22.48 28.22
C PRO A 18 -19.15 23.15 28.51
N TRP A 19 -18.14 22.81 27.72
CA TRP A 19 -16.76 23.31 27.84
C TRP A 19 -16.38 24.33 26.76
N ASP A 20 -17.36 24.86 26.04
CA ASP A 20 -17.14 25.78 24.93
C ASP A 20 -16.28 26.97 25.41
N ASP A 21 -15.10 27.12 24.80
CA ASP A 21 -14.06 28.12 25.07
C ASP A 21 -13.45 28.15 26.49
N SER A 22 -13.60 27.08 27.29
CA SER A 22 -13.05 27.04 28.65
C SER A 22 -11.58 26.57 28.69
N PRO A 23 -10.60 27.43 29.06
CA PRO A 23 -9.19 27.03 29.17
C PRO A 23 -8.94 26.01 30.29
N LEU A 24 -9.89 25.85 31.22
CA LEU A 24 -9.81 24.87 32.31
C LEU A 24 -9.83 23.44 31.80
N LEU A 25 -10.51 23.16 30.67
CA LEU A 25 -10.56 21.82 30.10
C LEU A 25 -9.14 21.34 29.73
N LEU A 26 -8.34 22.19 29.09
CA LEU A 26 -6.96 21.87 28.72
C LEU A 26 -6.08 21.60 29.95
N VAL A 27 -6.26 22.34 31.04
CA VAL A 27 -5.53 22.10 32.30
C VAL A 27 -5.88 20.73 32.90
N HIS A 28 -7.16 20.34 32.89
CA HIS A 28 -7.58 19.03 33.35
C HIS A 28 -7.03 17.90 32.47
N VAL A 29 -7.04 18.11 31.15
CA VAL A 29 -6.47 17.16 30.19
C VAL A 29 -4.96 17.04 30.32
N GLN A 30 -4.25 18.14 30.56
CA GLN A 30 -2.82 18.11 30.84
C GLN A 30 -2.52 17.27 32.09
N ARG A 31 -3.23 17.50 33.19
CA ARG A 31 -3.06 16.71 34.43
C ARG A 31 -3.40 15.23 34.24
N LEU A 32 -4.38 14.92 33.39
CA LEU A 32 -4.70 13.55 33.02
C LEU A 32 -3.55 12.89 32.26
N TYR A 33 -2.96 13.58 31.28
CA TYR A 33 -1.83 13.09 30.52
C TYR A 33 -0.57 12.93 31.40
N GLU A 34 -0.27 13.89 32.27
CA GLU A 34 0.84 13.79 33.23
C GLU A 34 0.70 12.59 34.16
N LYS A 35 -0.53 12.22 34.54
CA LYS A 35 -0.80 11.11 35.45
C LYS A 35 -0.82 9.74 34.74
N PHE A 36 -1.38 9.66 33.54
CA PHE A 36 -1.71 8.38 32.88
C PHE A 36 -1.00 8.16 31.53
N GLY A 37 -0.21 9.13 31.07
CA GLY A 37 0.56 9.07 29.83
C GLY A 37 -0.29 8.85 28.58
N GLU A 38 0.23 8.07 27.63
CA GLU A 38 -0.43 7.73 26.36
C GLU A 38 -1.86 7.20 26.55
N THR A 39 -2.09 6.41 27.59
CA THR A 39 -3.38 5.74 27.85
C THR A 39 -4.52 6.74 28.02
N ALA A 40 -4.24 7.95 28.53
CA ALA A 40 -5.23 9.01 28.65
C ALA A 40 -5.66 9.61 27.32
N LEU A 41 -4.87 9.47 26.25
CA LEU A 41 -5.10 10.24 25.02
C LEU A 41 -6.24 9.70 24.16
N ARG A 42 -6.37 8.38 23.97
CA ARG A 42 -7.43 7.81 23.12
C ARG A 42 -8.84 8.20 23.57
N PRO A 43 -9.17 8.19 24.88
CA PRO A 43 -10.47 8.67 25.34
C PRO A 43 -10.74 10.16 25.10
N LEU A 44 -9.72 10.99 24.88
CA LEU A 44 -9.89 12.44 24.70
C LEU A 44 -10.55 12.81 23.37
N ILE A 45 -10.64 11.89 22.41
CA ILE A 45 -11.32 12.12 21.13
C ILE A 45 -12.76 12.59 21.31
N LYS A 46 -13.42 12.25 22.43
CA LYS A 46 -14.79 12.66 22.76
C LYS A 46 -14.92 14.16 23.02
N PHE A 47 -13.82 14.84 23.36
CA PHE A 47 -13.78 16.28 23.57
C PHE A 47 -13.46 17.05 22.28
N HIS A 48 -13.30 16.38 21.14
CA HIS A 48 -13.19 17.06 19.85
C HIS A 48 -14.58 17.56 19.41
N PRO A 49 -14.74 18.85 19.02
CA PRO A 49 -13.68 19.80 18.64
C PRO A 49 -13.21 20.76 19.74
N SER A 50 -13.76 20.71 20.96
CA SER A 50 -13.35 21.59 22.08
C SER A 50 -11.89 21.45 22.46
N ILE A 51 -11.28 20.28 22.20
CA ILE A 51 -9.83 20.06 22.24
C ILE A 51 -9.36 19.74 20.83
N LEU A 52 -8.47 20.58 20.31
CA LEU A 52 -7.93 20.43 18.96
C LEU A 52 -6.75 19.45 18.95
N PRO A 53 -6.47 18.79 17.81
CA PRO A 53 -5.27 17.97 17.67
C PRO A 53 -3.97 18.75 17.89
N SER A 54 -3.96 20.06 17.64
CA SER A 54 -2.83 20.94 17.98
C SER A 54 -2.55 20.98 19.48
N ASP A 55 -3.61 20.97 20.30
CA ASP A 55 -3.51 20.98 21.76
C ASP A 55 -2.98 19.64 22.27
N ILE A 56 -3.43 18.53 21.70
CA ILE A 56 -2.88 17.21 22.05
C ILE A 56 -1.42 17.10 21.62
N ARG A 57 -1.07 17.56 20.42
CA ARG A 57 0.33 17.59 19.95
C ARG A 57 1.21 18.43 20.89
N GLN A 58 0.67 19.54 21.38
CA GLN A 58 1.33 20.41 22.36
C GLN A 58 1.60 19.69 23.68
N LEU A 59 0.65 18.88 24.16
CA LEU A 59 0.83 18.05 25.36
C LEU A 59 1.88 16.96 25.15
N CYS A 60 1.90 16.36 23.97
CA CYS A 60 2.84 15.29 23.59
C CYS A 60 4.20 15.81 23.11
N ARG A 61 4.59 17.06 23.37
CA ARG A 61 5.86 17.64 22.86
C ARG A 61 7.10 16.82 23.21
N ASN A 62 7.13 16.19 24.39
CA ASN A 62 8.25 15.38 24.85
C ASN A 62 8.22 13.96 24.27
N ASP A 63 7.03 13.46 23.92
CA ASP A 63 6.80 12.12 23.40
C ASP A 63 5.87 12.19 22.18
N PRO A 64 6.35 12.65 21.01
CA PRO A 64 5.50 12.90 19.85
C PRO A 64 4.73 11.66 19.38
N ALA A 65 5.29 10.47 19.61
CA ALA A 65 4.64 9.19 19.30
C ALA A 65 3.26 9.05 19.95
N HIS A 66 3.05 9.55 21.17
CA HIS A 66 1.77 9.46 21.86
C HIS A 66 0.65 10.23 21.11
N PHE A 67 1.00 11.29 20.38
CA PHE A 67 0.05 12.01 19.53
C PHE A 67 -0.52 11.13 18.40
N LEU A 68 0.27 10.17 17.88
CA LEU A 68 -0.21 9.26 16.83
C LEU A 68 -1.37 8.40 17.32
N ALA A 69 -1.31 7.89 18.55
CA ALA A 69 -2.37 7.07 19.13
C ALA A 69 -3.70 7.85 19.24
N TYR A 70 -3.63 9.14 19.60
CA TYR A 70 -4.78 10.03 19.57
C TYR A 70 -5.29 10.26 18.15
N LEU A 71 -4.41 10.66 17.23
CA LEU A 71 -4.77 11.00 15.85
C LEU A 71 -5.42 9.81 15.13
N ASP A 72 -4.81 8.63 15.24
CA ASP A 72 -5.33 7.39 14.67
C ASP A 72 -6.70 7.04 15.26
N SER A 73 -6.89 7.18 16.57
CA SER A 73 -8.18 6.97 17.24
C SER A 73 -9.23 7.98 16.78
N LEU A 74 -8.85 9.25 16.62
CA LEU A 74 -9.73 10.32 16.17
C LEU A 74 -10.21 10.06 14.74
N VAL A 75 -9.30 9.68 13.83
CA VAL A 75 -9.65 9.32 12.45
C VAL A 75 -10.53 8.07 12.42
N LYS A 76 -10.18 7.01 13.16
CA LYS A 76 -10.96 5.76 13.24
C LYS A 76 -12.35 5.95 13.86
N SER A 77 -12.55 6.98 14.68
CA SER A 77 -13.87 7.32 15.25
C SER A 77 -14.91 7.71 14.20
N LYS A 78 -14.47 8.09 12.98
CA LYS A 78 -15.36 8.44 11.88
C LYS A 78 -15.57 7.27 10.91
N PRO A 79 -16.74 7.22 10.24
CA PRO A 79 -16.98 6.33 9.10
C PRO A 79 -15.90 6.48 8.03
N GLU A 80 -15.57 5.38 7.34
CA GLU A 80 -14.45 5.30 6.39
C GLU A 80 -14.51 6.37 5.29
N ASP A 81 -15.69 6.61 4.74
CA ASP A 81 -15.98 7.64 3.73
C ASP A 81 -15.67 9.07 4.19
N LYS A 82 -15.70 9.32 5.51
CA LYS A 82 -15.46 10.65 6.10
C LYS A 82 -14.04 10.83 6.64
N ARG A 83 -13.23 9.77 6.72
CA ARG A 83 -11.89 9.81 7.32
C ARG A 83 -10.95 10.77 6.59
N SER A 84 -10.91 10.70 5.26
CA SER A 84 -10.07 11.57 4.45
C SER A 84 -10.48 13.04 4.55
N CYS A 85 -11.79 13.32 4.65
CA CYS A 85 -12.31 14.68 4.81
C CYS A 85 -11.88 15.27 6.16
N LEU A 86 -12.06 14.51 7.26
CA LEU A 86 -11.58 14.91 8.58
C LEU A 86 -10.06 15.11 8.58
N LEU A 87 -9.29 14.14 8.09
CA LEU A 87 -7.83 14.24 8.10
C LEU A 87 -7.35 15.48 7.32
N ARG A 88 -7.97 15.80 6.19
CA ARG A 88 -7.68 17.02 5.43
C ARG A 88 -7.97 18.29 6.23
N SER A 89 -9.06 18.34 7.01
CA SER A 89 -9.37 19.52 7.83
C SER A 89 -8.38 19.71 8.98
N LEU A 90 -7.76 18.63 9.47
CA LEU A 90 -6.76 18.69 10.54
C LEU A 90 -5.36 19.11 10.05
N LEU A 91 -5.06 18.90 8.78
CA LEU A 91 -3.77 19.20 8.15
C LEU A 91 -3.66 20.66 7.67
N GLN A 92 -3.86 21.60 8.59
CA GLN A 92 -3.68 23.03 8.33
C GLN A 92 -2.63 23.59 9.30
N PRO A 93 -1.43 24.03 8.83
CA PRO A 93 -0.96 24.10 7.43
C PRO A 93 -0.57 22.74 6.83
N GLU A 94 -0.45 22.66 5.49
CA GLU A 94 -0.11 21.42 4.76
C GLU A 94 1.26 20.83 5.14
N SER A 95 2.19 21.66 5.64
CA SER A 95 3.50 21.21 6.15
C SER A 95 3.37 20.14 7.24
N LEU A 96 2.29 20.16 8.03
CA LEU A 96 2.01 19.16 9.06
C LEU A 96 1.91 17.74 8.52
N ARG A 97 1.55 17.61 7.24
CA ARG A 97 1.37 16.31 6.61
C ARG A 97 2.68 15.52 6.53
N LEU A 98 3.78 16.20 6.17
CA LEU A 98 5.09 15.57 6.09
C LEU A 98 5.59 15.18 7.49
N ASP A 99 5.39 16.05 8.47
CA ASP A 99 5.75 15.78 9.87
C ASP A 99 5.00 14.56 10.41
N TRP A 100 3.69 14.51 10.19
CA TRP A 100 2.84 13.41 10.68
C TRP A 100 3.11 12.11 9.93
N LEU A 101 3.39 12.18 8.62
CA LEU A 101 3.78 11.01 7.84
C LEU A 101 5.12 10.46 8.34
N CYS A 102 6.12 11.31 8.49
CA CYS A 102 7.45 10.91 8.99
C CYS A 102 7.34 10.26 10.37
N LEU A 103 6.58 10.89 11.28
CA LEU A 103 6.34 10.35 12.61
C LEU A 103 5.63 8.98 12.55
N ALA A 104 4.55 8.85 11.78
CA ALA A 104 3.78 7.61 11.66
C ALA A 104 4.56 6.47 11.01
N VAL A 105 5.38 6.76 10.00
CA VAL A 105 6.20 5.76 9.29
C VAL A 105 7.40 5.33 10.14
N SER A 106 7.91 6.20 11.02
CA SER A 106 9.05 5.88 11.90
C SER A 106 8.66 5.11 13.17
N HIS A 107 7.44 5.33 13.68
CA HIS A 107 6.99 4.75 14.94
C HIS A 107 6.31 3.40 14.73
N ASP A 108 6.61 2.41 15.60
CA ASP A 108 6.19 1.01 15.44
C ASP A 108 6.50 0.46 14.03
N ALA A 109 7.62 0.89 13.46
CA ALA A 109 8.12 0.43 12.18
C ALA A 109 8.90 -0.90 12.36
N PRO A 110 8.86 -1.80 11.37
CA PRO A 110 9.79 -2.91 11.29
C PRO A 110 11.24 -2.43 11.33
N GLN A 111 12.15 -3.32 11.73
CA GLN A 111 13.58 -3.03 11.63
C GLN A 111 13.96 -2.76 10.18
N ARG A 112 14.69 -1.68 9.94
CA ARG A 112 15.10 -1.26 8.58
C ARG A 112 15.84 -2.34 7.81
N THR A 113 16.63 -3.16 8.50
CA THR A 113 17.34 -4.31 7.92
C THR A 113 16.41 -5.41 7.40
N ASN A 114 15.14 -5.42 7.79
CA ASN A 114 14.14 -6.36 7.27
C ASN A 114 13.47 -5.83 6.00
N THR A 115 13.49 -4.51 5.79
CA THR A 115 12.75 -3.86 4.71
C THR A 115 13.63 -3.42 3.55
N VAL A 116 14.88 -3.06 3.84
CA VAL A 116 15.85 -2.54 2.86
C VAL A 116 17.13 -3.37 2.86
N ASP A 117 17.73 -3.58 1.68
CA ASP A 117 19.06 -4.18 1.51
C ASP A 117 20.20 -3.17 1.76
N ALA A 118 21.45 -3.57 1.48
CA ALA A 118 22.62 -2.72 1.72
C ALA A 118 22.73 -1.58 0.69
N GLU A 119 22.18 -1.77 -0.49
CA GLU A 119 22.17 -0.85 -1.63
C GLU A 119 21.01 0.15 -1.55
N GLY A 120 20.05 -0.06 -0.66
CA GLY A 120 18.88 0.80 -0.49
C GLY A 120 17.62 0.33 -1.23
N ASN A 121 17.65 -0.88 -1.82
CA ASN A 121 16.51 -1.46 -2.51
C ASN A 121 15.61 -2.28 -1.57
N PRO A 122 14.36 -2.56 -1.98
CA PRO A 122 13.48 -3.43 -1.21
C PRO A 122 14.06 -4.82 -1.02
N ARG A 123 13.90 -5.38 0.18
CA ARG A 123 14.10 -6.83 0.37
C ARG A 123 12.92 -7.62 -0.18
N PRO A 124 13.14 -8.86 -0.65
CA PRO A 124 12.05 -9.73 -1.07
C PRO A 124 10.95 -9.81 -0.02
N ARG A 125 9.70 -9.63 -0.46
CA ARG A 125 8.47 -9.66 0.34
C ARG A 125 8.40 -8.68 1.52
N SER A 126 9.30 -7.69 1.58
CA SER A 126 9.31 -6.73 2.69
C SER A 126 8.09 -5.80 2.74
N HIS A 127 7.39 -5.61 1.62
CA HIS A 127 6.13 -4.86 1.57
C HIS A 127 4.99 -5.51 2.40
N LEU A 128 5.14 -6.76 2.83
CA LEU A 128 4.18 -7.49 3.67
C LEU A 128 4.37 -7.23 5.17
N PHE A 129 5.45 -6.55 5.58
CA PHE A 129 5.61 -6.18 6.98
C PHE A 129 4.53 -5.18 7.41
N THR A 130 4.07 -5.32 8.65
CA THR A 130 3.05 -4.47 9.23
C THR A 130 3.67 -3.24 9.90
N TRP A 131 3.08 -2.07 9.64
CA TRP A 131 3.32 -0.85 10.41
C TRP A 131 2.19 -0.65 11.40
N GLY A 132 2.52 -0.22 12.63
CA GLY A 132 1.52 0.07 13.67
C GLY A 132 0.42 1.03 13.20
N TYR A 133 0.80 2.04 12.41
CA TYR A 133 -0.08 3.09 11.90
C TYR A 133 -0.36 2.98 10.39
N SER A 134 -0.24 1.79 9.80
CA SER A 134 -0.38 1.54 8.34
C SER A 134 -1.58 2.23 7.68
N GLN A 135 -2.76 2.16 8.30
CA GLN A 135 -3.98 2.79 7.77
C GLN A 135 -3.89 4.32 7.76
N LEU A 136 -3.38 4.92 8.83
CA LEU A 136 -3.18 6.37 8.92
C LEU A 136 -2.13 6.83 7.91
N ILE A 137 -1.02 6.09 7.77
CA ILE A 137 0.02 6.36 6.78
C ILE A 137 -0.58 6.36 5.36
N LEU A 138 -1.35 5.34 4.99
CA LEU A 138 -1.99 5.26 3.68
C LEU A 138 -3.01 6.40 3.44
N LEU A 139 -3.78 6.78 4.46
CA LEU A 139 -4.68 7.93 4.36
C LEU A 139 -3.91 9.23 4.12
N LEU A 140 -2.81 9.46 4.87
CA LEU A 140 -1.92 10.59 4.66
C LEU A 140 -1.33 10.59 3.25
N ILE A 141 -1.02 9.43 2.69
CA ILE A 141 -0.45 9.29 1.34
C ILE A 141 -1.47 9.59 0.24
N LYS A 142 -2.69 9.06 0.37
CA LYS A 142 -3.75 9.14 -0.64
C LYS A 142 -4.45 10.50 -0.73
N LEU A 143 -4.26 11.39 0.24
CA LEU A 143 -4.82 12.74 0.12
C LEU A 143 -4.23 13.47 -1.12
N PRO A 144 -4.99 14.37 -1.77
CA PRO A 144 -4.44 15.24 -2.81
C PRO A 144 -3.32 16.10 -2.23
N ALA A 145 -2.23 16.28 -2.97
CA ALA A 145 -1.10 17.15 -2.63
C ALA A 145 -0.45 17.63 -3.93
N ASP A 146 0.34 18.69 -3.86
CA ASP A 146 1.17 19.10 -4.99
C ASP A 146 2.30 18.08 -5.28
N PHE A 147 2.91 18.22 -6.46
CA PHE A 147 3.97 17.33 -6.92
C PHE A 147 5.16 17.28 -5.93
N VAL A 148 5.59 18.45 -5.44
CA VAL A 148 6.73 18.58 -4.52
C VAL A 148 6.47 17.87 -3.19
N THR A 149 5.24 17.95 -2.67
CA THR A 149 4.86 17.25 -1.44
C THR A 149 4.82 15.75 -1.66
N LYS A 150 4.27 15.28 -2.79
CA LYS A 150 4.27 13.85 -3.14
C LYS A 150 5.69 13.29 -3.30
N GLU A 151 6.61 14.06 -3.87
CA GLU A 151 8.03 13.69 -3.98
C GLU A 151 8.67 13.50 -2.60
N LYS A 152 8.51 14.47 -1.69
CA LYS A 152 9.00 14.35 -0.31
C LYS A 152 8.37 13.18 0.45
N MET A 153 7.09 12.90 0.21
CA MET A 153 6.42 11.74 0.80
C MET A 153 7.01 10.43 0.27
N ALA A 154 7.42 10.39 -1.00
CA ALA A 154 8.05 9.23 -1.61
C ALA A 154 9.42 8.99 -0.96
N ASP A 155 10.20 10.06 -0.76
CA ASP A 155 11.49 9.99 -0.05
C ASP A 155 11.33 9.46 1.39
N ILE A 156 10.31 9.94 2.11
CA ILE A 156 9.98 9.42 3.45
C ILE A 156 9.66 7.92 3.37
N CYS A 157 8.74 7.51 2.49
CA CYS A 157 8.38 6.09 2.38
C CYS A 157 9.58 5.21 2.03
N LYS A 158 10.42 5.63 1.07
CA LYS A 158 11.62 4.90 0.65
C LYS A 158 12.64 4.77 1.78
N SER A 159 12.96 5.88 2.44
CA SER A 159 14.00 5.92 3.47
C SER A 159 13.70 5.04 4.69
N TYR A 160 12.41 4.86 5.02
CA TYR A 160 11.94 3.97 6.08
C TYR A 160 11.52 2.58 5.58
N GLY A 161 11.54 2.32 4.27
CA GLY A 161 11.16 1.04 3.68
C GLY A 161 9.66 0.74 3.73
N PHE A 162 8.80 1.76 3.77
CA PHE A 162 7.36 1.61 3.65
C PHE A 162 6.94 1.49 2.17
N TRP A 163 7.17 0.30 1.61
CA TRP A 163 7.01 0.03 0.18
C TRP A 163 5.60 0.22 -0.39
N PRO A 164 4.50 -0.15 0.30
CA PRO A 164 3.16 0.08 -0.24
C PRO A 164 2.88 1.56 -0.53
N GLY A 165 3.33 2.45 0.37
CA GLY A 165 3.23 3.89 0.19
C GLY A 165 4.15 4.41 -0.91
N TYR A 166 5.38 3.88 -0.97
CA TYR A 166 6.34 4.26 -1.99
C TYR A 166 5.87 3.92 -3.41
N LEU A 167 5.40 2.67 -3.62
CA LEU A 167 4.89 2.22 -4.92
C LEU A 167 3.69 3.07 -5.37
N PHE A 168 2.76 3.35 -4.46
CA PHE A 168 1.63 4.23 -4.77
C PHE A 168 2.09 5.63 -5.21
N LEU A 169 3.06 6.21 -4.51
CA LEU A 169 3.60 7.53 -4.84
C LEU A 169 4.38 7.54 -6.15
N CYS A 170 5.11 6.47 -6.48
CA CYS A 170 5.75 6.35 -7.79
C CYS A 170 4.72 6.43 -8.93
N LEU A 171 3.54 5.83 -8.76
CA LEU A 171 2.48 5.89 -9.78
C LEU A 171 1.87 7.29 -9.90
N GLU A 172 1.59 7.95 -8.78
CA GLU A 172 1.09 9.33 -8.76
C GLU A 172 2.08 10.34 -9.36
N LEU A 173 3.38 10.01 -9.32
CA LEU A 173 4.47 10.82 -9.86
C LEU A 173 4.90 10.40 -11.28
N ASP A 174 4.17 9.49 -11.93
CA ASP A 174 4.48 8.95 -13.26
C ASP A 174 5.87 8.27 -13.37
N ARG A 175 6.35 7.69 -12.26
CA ARG A 175 7.64 6.97 -12.14
C ARG A 175 7.42 5.45 -12.27
N ARG A 176 6.71 5.02 -13.31
CA ARG A 176 6.31 3.61 -13.50
C ARG A 176 7.48 2.63 -13.59
N THR A 177 8.53 2.98 -14.33
CA THR A 177 9.75 2.16 -14.43
C THR A 177 10.40 1.91 -13.08
N GLU A 178 10.38 2.91 -12.21
CA GLU A 178 10.90 2.78 -10.85
C GLU A 178 10.01 1.90 -9.98
N ALA A 179 8.68 2.04 -10.09
CA ALA A 179 7.75 1.13 -9.43
C ALA A 179 8.00 -0.33 -9.84
N PHE A 180 8.13 -0.61 -11.13
CA PHE A 180 8.45 -1.95 -11.64
C PHE A 180 9.79 -2.49 -11.12
N THR A 181 10.83 -1.65 -11.09
CA THR A 181 12.14 -2.02 -10.53
C THR A 181 11.99 -2.46 -9.07
N ASN A 182 11.29 -1.66 -8.25
CA ASN A 182 11.06 -1.98 -6.84
C ASN A 182 10.17 -3.23 -6.66
N ILE A 183 9.19 -3.45 -7.53
CA ILE A 183 8.38 -4.68 -7.53
C ILE A 183 9.26 -5.91 -7.85
N GLY A 184 10.19 -5.79 -8.79
CA GLY A 184 11.18 -6.84 -9.08
C GLY A 184 11.99 -7.22 -7.84
N HIS A 185 12.51 -6.22 -7.10
CA HIS A 185 13.21 -6.44 -5.83
C HIS A 185 12.32 -7.04 -4.72
N LEU A 186 11.04 -6.66 -4.67
CA LEU A 186 10.07 -7.21 -3.73
C LEU A 186 9.72 -8.67 -4.03
N ASP A 187 10.03 -9.18 -5.22
CA ASP A 187 9.84 -10.57 -5.64
C ASP A 187 8.42 -11.09 -5.35
N ASP A 188 7.41 -10.27 -5.65
CA ASP A 188 6.00 -10.63 -5.45
C ASP A 188 5.15 -10.29 -6.67
N LEU A 189 4.78 -11.33 -7.41
CA LEU A 189 3.96 -11.24 -8.61
C LEU A 189 2.55 -10.67 -8.34
N SER A 190 2.05 -10.77 -7.11
CA SER A 190 0.73 -10.21 -6.76
C SER A 190 0.68 -8.69 -6.90
N LEU A 191 1.84 -8.01 -6.83
CA LEU A 191 1.92 -6.56 -7.06
C LEU A 191 1.72 -6.17 -8.53
N LEU A 192 1.82 -7.13 -9.46
CA LEU A 192 1.58 -6.94 -10.90
C LEU A 192 0.24 -7.54 -11.36
N ASN A 193 -0.52 -8.17 -10.45
CA ASN A 193 -1.70 -8.95 -10.77
C ASN A 193 -2.92 -8.50 -9.93
N GLY A 194 -4.11 -8.47 -10.53
CA GLY A 194 -5.37 -8.15 -9.84
C GLY A 194 -5.82 -6.68 -9.94
N GLU A 195 -6.99 -6.36 -9.36
CA GLU A 195 -7.67 -5.06 -9.49
C GLU A 195 -6.87 -3.87 -8.92
N ALA A 196 -5.96 -4.12 -7.97
CA ALA A 196 -5.12 -3.11 -7.35
C ALA A 196 -3.62 -3.27 -7.71
N GLY A 197 -3.28 -4.23 -8.58
CA GLY A 197 -1.91 -4.47 -9.03
C GLY A 197 -1.50 -3.52 -10.17
N LEU A 198 -0.20 -3.26 -10.30
CA LEU A 198 0.36 -2.48 -11.39
C LEU A 198 0.53 -3.37 -12.63
N ILE A 199 -0.51 -3.42 -13.47
CA ILE A 199 -0.44 -4.13 -14.75
C ILE A 199 0.30 -3.24 -15.76
N PRO A 200 1.30 -3.76 -16.48
CA PRO A 200 1.96 -3.04 -17.57
C PRO A 200 0.99 -2.70 -18.71
N GLU A 201 1.06 -1.46 -19.18
CA GLU A 201 0.12 -0.89 -20.14
C GLU A 201 0.71 -0.89 -21.56
N THR A 202 2.03 -0.78 -21.69
CA THR A 202 2.74 -0.66 -22.95
C THR A 202 3.61 -1.89 -23.24
N THR A 203 3.93 -2.11 -24.50
CA THR A 203 4.86 -3.18 -24.90
C THR A 203 6.23 -2.98 -24.28
N GLU A 204 6.66 -1.74 -24.12
CA GLU A 204 7.95 -1.35 -23.56
C GLU A 204 8.04 -1.69 -22.07
N GLU A 205 6.96 -1.51 -21.30
CA GLU A 205 6.90 -1.92 -19.90
C GLU A 205 6.97 -3.43 -19.73
N TRP A 206 6.31 -4.18 -20.62
CA TRP A 206 6.41 -5.64 -20.64
C TRP A 206 7.83 -6.12 -20.93
N LYS A 207 8.48 -5.53 -21.94
CA LYS A 207 9.88 -5.82 -22.27
C LYS A 207 10.81 -5.50 -21.10
N PHE A 208 10.61 -4.35 -20.46
CA PHE A 208 11.36 -3.94 -19.28
C PHE A 208 11.25 -4.96 -18.14
N LEU A 209 10.04 -5.40 -17.80
CA LEU A 209 9.82 -6.39 -16.74
C LEU A 209 10.42 -7.76 -17.05
N LEU A 210 10.38 -8.21 -18.31
CA LEU A 210 10.98 -9.47 -18.71
C LEU A 210 12.50 -9.45 -18.51
N HIS A 211 13.18 -8.40 -18.95
CA HIS A 211 14.62 -8.24 -18.74
C HIS A 211 14.96 -8.03 -17.25
N LEU A 212 14.12 -7.34 -16.50
CA LEU A 212 14.28 -7.21 -15.04
C LEU A 212 14.23 -8.59 -14.36
N ALA A 213 13.24 -9.42 -14.70
CA ALA A 213 13.10 -10.77 -14.16
C ALA A 213 14.25 -11.70 -14.53
N GLU A 214 14.78 -11.58 -15.75
CA GLU A 214 15.99 -12.30 -16.20
C GLU A 214 17.20 -11.94 -15.33
N ASN A 215 17.45 -10.64 -15.13
CA ASN A 215 18.56 -10.14 -14.32
C ASN A 215 18.47 -10.61 -12.85
N HIS A 216 17.27 -10.60 -12.26
CA HIS A 216 17.07 -11.10 -10.90
C HIS A 216 17.25 -12.61 -10.78
N SER A 217 16.84 -13.38 -11.79
CA SER A 217 17.04 -14.82 -11.83
C SER A 217 18.55 -15.16 -11.84
N ALA A 218 19.32 -14.46 -12.67
CA ALA A 218 20.77 -14.62 -12.73
C ALA A 218 21.46 -14.26 -11.40
N ALA A 219 21.05 -13.16 -10.75
CA ALA A 219 21.59 -12.75 -9.45
C ALA A 219 21.24 -13.74 -8.31
N SER A 220 20.03 -14.32 -8.34
CA SER A 220 19.57 -15.26 -7.31
C SER A 220 20.29 -16.61 -7.37
N HIS A 221 20.68 -17.07 -8.56
CA HIS A 221 21.51 -18.26 -8.73
C HIS A 221 22.91 -18.13 -8.11
N HIS A 222 23.43 -16.90 -7.99
CA HIS A 222 24.72 -16.66 -7.30
C HIS A 222 24.60 -16.62 -5.77
N HIS A 223 23.45 -16.20 -5.22
CA HIS A 223 23.25 -16.13 -3.77
C HIS A 223 22.91 -17.48 -3.10
N SER A 224 22.36 -18.46 -3.84
CA SER A 224 22.05 -19.78 -3.27
C SER A 224 23.30 -20.62 -2.94
N ILE A 225 24.45 -20.29 -3.51
CA ILE A 225 25.72 -21.01 -3.28
C ILE A 225 26.38 -20.57 -1.96
N HIS A 226 26.01 -19.42 -1.38
CA HIS A 226 26.75 -18.82 -0.26
C HIS A 226 26.06 -18.76 1.11
N ASN A 227 24.76 -19.01 1.22
CA ASN A 227 24.08 -18.99 2.52
C ASN A 227 23.63 -20.39 2.96
N GLY A 228 24.56 -21.13 3.55
CA GLY A 228 24.25 -22.26 4.41
C GLY A 228 23.56 -21.80 5.70
N ASN A 229 22.56 -22.57 6.13
CA ASN A 229 21.82 -22.47 7.40
C ASN A 229 20.84 -21.29 7.57
N ALA A 230 19.65 -21.43 6.98
CA ALA A 230 18.42 -21.03 7.64
C ALA A 230 17.35 -22.10 7.41
N VAL A 231 16.75 -22.58 8.50
CA VAL A 231 15.75 -23.64 8.52
C VAL A 231 14.49 -23.17 7.77
N SER A 232 14.32 -23.59 6.52
CA SER A 232 13.09 -23.41 5.74
C SER A 232 12.08 -24.50 6.12
N ASN A 233 11.26 -24.22 7.13
CA ASN A 233 10.00 -24.94 7.33
C ASN A 233 8.90 -24.20 6.56
N GLY A 234 8.57 -24.74 5.39
CA GLY A 234 7.63 -24.18 4.43
C GLY A 234 8.30 -23.99 3.08
N SER A 235 7.95 -24.84 2.11
CA SER A 235 8.29 -24.63 0.70
C SER A 235 7.98 -23.17 0.33
N PRO A 236 8.93 -22.35 -0.19
CA PRO A 236 8.56 -21.08 -0.77
C PRO A 236 7.64 -21.42 -1.94
N SER A 237 6.42 -20.90 -1.97
CA SER A 237 5.57 -21.04 -3.15
C SER A 237 6.19 -20.22 -4.28
N TRP A 238 7.04 -20.87 -5.08
CA TRP A 238 7.66 -20.30 -6.29
C TRP A 238 6.61 -19.78 -7.29
N GLU A 239 5.34 -20.11 -7.08
CA GLU A 239 4.20 -19.68 -7.89
C GLU A 239 4.01 -18.15 -7.93
N ASN A 240 4.43 -17.41 -6.89
CA ASN A 240 4.22 -15.96 -6.80
C ASN A 240 5.50 -15.12 -6.83
N CYS A 241 6.64 -15.70 -7.23
CA CYS A 241 7.89 -14.95 -7.41
C CYS A 241 7.95 -14.28 -8.80
N ILE A 242 8.78 -13.25 -8.94
CA ILE A 242 9.07 -12.56 -10.20
C ILE A 242 10.11 -13.38 -10.96
N THR A 243 9.63 -14.24 -11.85
CA THR A 243 10.46 -15.03 -12.77
C THR A 243 10.09 -14.74 -14.22
N VAL A 244 11.00 -14.99 -15.16
CA VAL A 244 10.71 -14.83 -16.59
C VAL A 244 9.48 -15.65 -16.98
N GLU A 245 9.34 -16.87 -16.46
CA GLU A 245 8.17 -17.72 -16.71
C GLU A 245 6.87 -17.10 -16.16
N ASN A 246 6.85 -16.66 -14.90
CA ASN A 246 5.65 -16.09 -14.29
C ASN A 246 5.25 -14.76 -14.95
N ILE A 247 6.22 -13.91 -15.33
CA ILE A 247 5.97 -12.69 -16.10
C ILE A 247 5.47 -13.01 -17.51
N SER A 248 6.01 -14.04 -18.17
CA SER A 248 5.53 -14.50 -19.48
C SER A 248 4.07 -14.99 -19.39
N LEU A 249 3.74 -15.78 -18.37
CA LEU A 249 2.38 -16.22 -18.10
C LEU A 249 1.43 -15.05 -17.86
N LEU A 250 1.87 -14.03 -17.10
CA LEU A 250 1.09 -12.82 -16.84
C LEU A 250 0.87 -12.00 -18.12
N LEU A 251 1.91 -11.83 -18.94
CA LEU A 251 1.83 -11.21 -20.26
C LEU A 251 0.80 -11.92 -21.15
N ALA A 252 0.87 -13.24 -21.25
CA ALA A 252 -0.07 -14.04 -22.05
C ALA A 252 -1.52 -13.90 -21.56
N LYS A 253 -1.74 -13.77 -20.25
CA LYS A 253 -3.07 -13.49 -19.67
C LYS A 253 -3.55 -12.08 -19.99
N ALA A 254 -2.65 -11.09 -19.98
CA ALA A 254 -3.00 -9.68 -20.17
C ALA A 254 -3.30 -9.32 -21.64
N ILE A 255 -2.43 -9.72 -22.58
CA ILE A 255 -2.53 -9.33 -24.00
C ILE A 255 -2.92 -10.48 -24.94
N GLY A 256 -3.07 -11.69 -24.40
CA GLY A 256 -3.38 -12.90 -25.14
C GLY A 256 -2.12 -13.62 -25.67
N PRO A 257 -2.17 -14.96 -25.80
CA PRO A 257 -1.02 -15.78 -26.17
C PRO A 257 -0.48 -15.47 -27.57
N ASN A 258 -1.35 -15.07 -28.51
CA ASN A 258 -0.94 -14.76 -29.89
C ASN A 258 -0.13 -13.47 -30.01
N ARG A 259 -0.32 -12.52 -29.08
CA ARG A 259 0.46 -11.27 -29.00
C ARG A 259 1.67 -11.41 -28.09
N ALA A 260 1.56 -12.20 -27.03
CA ALA A 260 2.65 -12.45 -26.09
C ALA A 260 3.82 -13.21 -26.73
N LEU A 261 3.56 -14.24 -27.54
CA LEU A 261 4.60 -15.07 -28.16
C LEU A 261 5.58 -14.27 -29.05
N PRO A 262 5.12 -13.42 -30.00
CA PRO A 262 6.03 -12.56 -30.77
C PRO A 262 6.86 -11.63 -29.89
N LEU A 263 6.26 -11.06 -28.84
CA LEU A 263 6.98 -10.16 -27.93
C LEU A 263 8.09 -10.90 -27.17
N LEU A 264 7.83 -12.12 -26.70
CA LEU A 264 8.83 -12.97 -26.07
C LEU A 264 9.95 -13.35 -27.04
N GLN A 265 9.63 -13.59 -28.31
CA GLN A 265 10.60 -13.83 -29.39
C GLN A 265 11.50 -12.62 -29.63
N GLU A 266 10.93 -11.43 -29.72
CA GLU A 266 11.70 -10.18 -29.87
C GLU A 266 12.68 -9.96 -28.71
N CYS A 267 12.32 -10.40 -27.50
CA CYS A 267 13.18 -10.27 -26.32
C CYS A 267 14.17 -11.43 -26.14
N GLY A 268 14.13 -12.45 -27.01
CA GLY A 268 15.03 -13.62 -26.94
C GLY A 268 14.58 -14.76 -26.03
N PHE A 269 13.37 -14.70 -25.45
CA PHE A 269 12.86 -15.70 -24.50
C PHE A 269 12.14 -16.90 -25.15
N SER A 270 12.25 -17.07 -26.48
CA SER A 270 11.44 -18.04 -27.23
C SER A 270 11.97 -19.48 -27.26
N LEU A 271 13.19 -19.76 -26.82
CA LEU A 271 13.79 -21.09 -27.04
C LEU A 271 13.55 -22.12 -25.91
N GLU A 272 13.04 -21.72 -24.75
CA GLU A 272 12.82 -22.61 -23.59
C GLU A 272 11.51 -22.30 -22.85
N LEU A 273 10.40 -22.11 -23.57
CA LEU A 273 9.10 -21.92 -22.91
C LEU A 273 8.66 -23.24 -22.25
N SER A 274 8.39 -23.19 -20.95
CA SER A 274 8.04 -24.36 -20.15
C SER A 274 6.77 -25.07 -20.64
N GLU A 275 6.62 -26.36 -20.32
CA GLU A 275 5.37 -27.10 -20.57
C GLU A 275 4.16 -26.40 -19.93
N ARG A 276 4.36 -25.79 -18.75
CA ARG A 276 3.36 -25.01 -18.04
C ARG A 276 2.91 -23.80 -18.86
N PHE A 277 3.84 -23.03 -19.42
CA PHE A 277 3.52 -21.88 -20.27
C PHE A 277 2.72 -22.31 -21.50
N THR A 278 3.16 -23.38 -22.17
CA THR A 278 2.52 -23.92 -23.36
C THR A 278 1.08 -24.36 -23.06
N SER A 279 0.88 -25.14 -22.00
CA SER A 279 -0.44 -25.61 -21.55
C SER A 279 -1.39 -24.44 -21.23
N VAL A 280 -0.92 -23.44 -20.49
CA VAL A 280 -1.73 -22.25 -20.17
C VAL A 280 -2.09 -21.47 -21.43
N CYS A 281 -1.17 -21.30 -22.38
CA CYS A 281 -1.45 -20.62 -23.64
C CYS A 281 -2.51 -21.34 -24.48
N GLU A 282 -2.51 -22.67 -24.51
CA GLU A 282 -3.55 -23.45 -25.19
C GLU A 282 -4.93 -23.25 -24.55
N ILE A 283 -4.99 -23.29 -23.21
CA ILE A 283 -6.23 -23.02 -22.46
C ILE A 283 -6.75 -21.61 -22.76
N LEU A 284 -5.86 -20.61 -22.74
CA LEU A 284 -6.21 -19.22 -23.05
C LEU A 284 -6.73 -19.07 -24.49
N ARG A 285 -6.12 -19.73 -25.48
CA ARG A 285 -6.61 -19.74 -26.88
C ARG A 285 -8.01 -20.34 -26.99
N ILE A 286 -8.28 -21.46 -26.30
CA ILE A 286 -9.59 -22.10 -26.29
C ILE A 286 -10.63 -21.19 -25.62
N ALA A 287 -10.26 -20.58 -24.49
CA ALA A 287 -11.12 -19.65 -23.76
C ALA A 287 -11.48 -18.42 -24.61
N GLU A 288 -10.49 -17.79 -25.25
CA GLU A 288 -10.69 -16.65 -26.15
C GLU A 288 -11.62 -17.01 -27.32
N LYS A 289 -11.41 -18.17 -27.95
CA LYS A 289 -12.28 -18.65 -29.04
C LYS A 289 -13.73 -18.84 -28.58
N ARG A 290 -13.95 -19.42 -27.40
CA ARG A 290 -15.28 -19.61 -26.82
C ARG A 290 -15.93 -18.27 -26.44
N GLN A 291 -15.17 -17.36 -25.83
CA GLN A 291 -15.65 -16.03 -25.47
C GLN A 291 -16.07 -15.23 -26.72
N ARG A 292 -15.27 -15.27 -27.78
CA ARG A 292 -15.60 -14.60 -29.05
C ARG A 292 -16.87 -15.18 -29.69
N ALA A 293 -17.05 -16.50 -29.67
CA ALA A 293 -18.27 -17.15 -30.16
C ALA A 293 -19.51 -16.80 -29.32
N LEU A 294 -19.37 -16.71 -28.00
CA LEU A 294 -20.45 -16.30 -27.10
C LEU A 294 -20.87 -14.85 -27.36
N ILE A 295 -19.90 -13.93 -27.45
CA ILE A 295 -20.15 -12.51 -27.75
C ILE A 295 -20.87 -12.37 -29.08
N GLN A 296 -20.39 -13.06 -30.13
CA GLN A 296 -21.02 -13.04 -31.45
C GLN A 296 -22.49 -13.52 -31.39
N SER A 297 -22.75 -14.62 -30.69
CA SER A 297 -24.11 -15.15 -30.48
C SER A 297 -25.01 -14.19 -29.71
N MET A 298 -24.47 -13.50 -28.69
CA MET A 298 -25.20 -12.47 -27.94
C MET A 298 -25.53 -11.27 -28.82
N LEU A 299 -24.57 -10.78 -29.61
CA LEU A 299 -24.77 -9.65 -30.52
C LEU A 299 -25.82 -9.98 -31.60
N GLU A 300 -25.77 -11.17 -32.19
CA GLU A 300 -26.78 -11.63 -33.16
C GLU A 300 -28.18 -11.71 -32.55
N ARG A 301 -28.30 -12.14 -31.28
CA ARG A 301 -29.58 -12.15 -30.57
C ARG A 301 -30.09 -10.74 -30.27
N CYS A 302 -29.21 -9.84 -29.84
CA CYS A 302 -29.56 -8.44 -29.61
C CYS A 302 -30.04 -7.76 -30.91
N ASP A 303 -29.35 -7.98 -32.02
CA ASP A 303 -29.73 -7.45 -33.34
C ASP A 303 -31.14 -7.95 -33.74
N ARG A 304 -31.38 -9.27 -33.70
CA ARG A 304 -32.72 -9.83 -33.98
C ARG A 304 -33.82 -9.26 -33.08
N PHE A 305 -33.53 -9.08 -31.79
CA PHE A 305 -34.48 -8.52 -30.85
C PHE A 305 -34.82 -7.05 -31.19
N LEU A 306 -33.81 -6.24 -31.51
CA LEU A 306 -34.01 -4.84 -31.90
C LEU A 306 -34.85 -4.73 -33.18
N TRP A 307 -34.56 -5.56 -34.18
CA TRP A 307 -35.36 -5.62 -35.42
C TRP A 307 -36.81 -6.04 -35.16
N SER A 308 -37.05 -6.95 -34.21
CA SER A 308 -38.41 -7.39 -33.84
C SER A 308 -39.23 -6.33 -33.10
N GLN A 309 -38.60 -5.30 -32.53
CA GLN A 309 -39.28 -4.19 -31.84
C GLN A 309 -39.59 -3.01 -32.76
N GLN A 310 -38.95 -2.95 -33.94
CA GLN A 310 -39.18 -1.91 -34.95
C GLN A 310 -40.25 -2.29 -36.00
N ALA A 311 -40.69 -3.55 -36.01
CA ALA A 311 -41.78 -4.07 -36.85
C ALA A 311 -43.11 -4.06 -36.09
#